data_AF-A0A973KP19-F1
#
_entry.id   AF-A0A973KP19-F1
#
_cell.length_a   1.000
_cell.length_b   1.000
_cell.length_c   1.000
_cell.angle_alpha   90.00
_cell.angle_beta   90.00
_cell.angle_gamma   90.00
#
_symmetry.space_group_name_H-M   'P 1'
#
loop_
_entity.id
_entity.type
_entity.pdbx_description
1 polymer ?
#
loop_
_entity_poly.entity_id
_entity_poly.type
_entity_poly.pdbx_seq_one_letter_code
_entity_poly.pdbx_strand_id
1 'polypeptide(L)'
;MPRGHTIVSEPGDYDFATPGAAASDARAEGTILDGTTTPGSGDTVAQAMRTSTETAAEAGGGPPPDLELLVHGVGGTTPQEMLTDPRTVLVTGDETAGIYRRIEDTDAEDRPQDYRESPVREAYCWSNLTSGNGARALWLLLLPFMVANLAHWMRPAADRRERTVRAYGLLVRLIALSLTVLLLAGACEVALDLVAWQCAGSHSCGGHRSWLGFMSPRDHGWWSQPGRRLALAALVPTALGGLLWYLSNRTWSAYESQPPLRRPVDESDPASGNRAALCLPGFWYGRRIVARLRAAHTAACFLTVAAGLTVATAAHDREPGGSALLDAIGWLLLALLVAGGVLVVYVVCRRGRSETKLDDELDRVTTTALPGAALGLLALAMLYAGWSRPGWTS
;
A
#
# COMPACT_ATOMS: atom_id res chain seq x y z
N MET A 1 -24.85 12.25 -55.72
CA MET A 1 -24.50 13.49 -55.00
C MET A 1 -23.84 13.13 -53.67
N PRO A 2 -22.53 13.35 -53.52
CA PRO A 2 -21.88 13.51 -52.23
C PRO A 2 -21.42 14.97 -52.06
N ARG A 3 -21.60 15.56 -50.88
CA ARG A 3 -20.94 16.82 -50.49
C ARG A 3 -20.13 16.56 -49.24
N GLY A 4 -18.83 16.75 -49.37
CA GLY A 4 -17.87 16.71 -48.27
C GLY A 4 -17.98 17.94 -47.38
N HIS A 5 -17.55 17.77 -46.14
CA HIS A 5 -17.20 18.87 -45.25
C HIS A 5 -15.73 18.72 -44.87
N THR A 6 -14.99 19.77 -45.22
CA THR A 6 -13.57 19.99 -45.00
C THR A 6 -13.33 20.34 -43.53
N ILE A 7 -12.37 19.66 -42.89
CA ILE A 7 -11.80 20.06 -41.60
C ILE A 7 -10.69 21.05 -41.90
N VAL A 8 -10.84 22.30 -41.45
CA VAL A 8 -9.79 23.33 -41.47
C VAL A 8 -9.07 23.26 -40.13
N SER A 9 -7.78 22.95 -40.17
CA SER A 9 -6.88 23.02 -39.02
C SER A 9 -6.17 24.38 -39.02
N GLU A 10 -6.42 25.21 -38.02
CA GLU A 10 -5.58 26.38 -37.73
C GLU A 10 -4.44 25.98 -36.79
N PRO A 11 -3.18 26.39 -37.06
CA PRO A 11 -2.07 26.24 -36.14
C PRO A 11 -2.05 27.42 -35.16
N GLY A 12 -2.38 27.17 -33.91
CA GLY A 12 -2.16 28.12 -32.82
C GLY A 12 -0.79 27.89 -32.18
N ASP A 13 0.10 28.86 -32.32
CA ASP A 13 1.37 28.96 -31.60
C ASP A 13 1.13 28.98 -30.08
N TYR A 14 1.72 28.04 -29.35
CA TYR A 14 1.81 28.08 -27.89
C TYR A 14 3.23 28.49 -27.48
N ASP A 15 3.36 29.75 -27.10
CA ASP A 15 4.57 30.35 -26.54
C ASP A 15 4.68 29.93 -25.06
N PHE A 16 5.74 29.19 -24.70
CA PHE A 16 6.03 28.78 -23.32
C PHE A 16 6.71 29.93 -22.57
N ALA A 17 5.93 30.69 -21.81
CA ALA A 17 6.45 31.66 -20.85
C ALA A 17 6.69 30.99 -19.48
N THR A 18 7.94 30.72 -19.16
CA THR A 18 8.45 30.52 -17.78
C THR A 18 8.39 31.82 -16.98
N PRO A 19 7.99 31.78 -15.69
CA PRO A 19 8.42 32.78 -14.72
C PRO A 19 9.38 32.17 -13.69
N GLY A 20 10.42 32.94 -13.42
CA GLY A 20 11.53 32.60 -12.54
C GLY A 20 11.24 32.74 -11.04
N ALA A 21 12.22 32.27 -10.28
CA ALA A 21 12.31 32.31 -8.83
C ALA A 21 12.42 33.73 -8.26
N ALA A 22 11.79 33.96 -7.09
CA ALA A 22 12.35 34.74 -5.98
C ALA A 22 11.47 34.70 -4.71
N ALA A 23 12.05 34.18 -3.63
CA ALA A 23 12.00 34.62 -2.23
C ALA A 23 10.70 35.10 -1.56
N SER A 24 10.34 34.50 -0.41
CA SER A 24 10.68 35.09 0.90
C SER A 24 10.21 34.22 2.08
N ASP A 25 11.11 34.11 3.06
CA ASP A 25 10.95 33.53 4.39
C ASP A 25 9.85 34.20 5.20
N ALA A 26 9.04 33.40 5.91
CA ALA A 26 8.38 33.82 7.13
C ALA A 26 8.31 32.64 8.12
N ARG A 27 9.28 32.63 9.03
CA ARG A 27 9.44 31.72 10.16
C ARG A 27 8.59 32.26 11.31
N ALA A 28 7.64 31.47 11.82
CA ALA A 28 6.92 31.78 13.05
C ALA A 28 7.39 30.85 14.17
N GLU A 29 8.13 31.41 15.12
CA GLU A 29 8.52 30.78 16.38
C GLU A 29 7.31 30.76 17.34
N GLY A 30 7.08 29.61 17.99
CA GLY A 30 6.05 29.42 19.01
C GLY A 30 6.64 28.79 20.26
N THR A 31 6.78 29.60 21.29
CA THR A 31 7.34 29.37 22.63
C THR A 31 6.72 28.19 23.37
N ILE A 32 7.59 27.33 23.95
CA ILE A 32 7.23 26.29 24.93
C ILE A 32 7.12 26.94 26.31
N LEU A 33 5.96 26.82 26.97
CA LEU A 33 5.82 27.10 28.40
C LEU A 33 5.71 25.78 29.16
N ASP A 34 6.69 25.59 30.05
CA ASP A 34 6.79 24.54 31.05
C ASP A 34 5.75 24.77 32.17
N GLY A 35 5.04 23.73 32.59
CA GLY A 35 4.01 23.83 33.62
C GLY A 35 3.66 22.47 34.22
N THR A 36 4.24 22.21 35.39
CA THR A 36 4.08 21.03 36.25
C THR A 36 2.61 20.68 36.56
N THR A 37 2.25 19.39 36.47
CA THR A 37 0.91 18.90 36.87
C THR A 37 1.03 17.79 37.92
N THR A 38 0.51 18.08 39.12
CA THR A 38 0.13 17.09 40.14
C THR A 38 -1.14 16.33 39.74
N PRO A 39 -1.33 15.07 40.17
CA PRO A 39 -2.45 14.23 39.73
C PRO A 39 -3.69 14.44 40.61
N GLY A 40 -4.83 14.80 40.00
CA GLY A 40 -6.11 14.85 40.70
C GLY A 40 -7.31 15.11 39.78
N SER A 41 -8.30 14.21 39.84
CA SER A 41 -9.67 14.36 39.34
C SER A 41 -9.89 14.33 37.81
N GLY A 42 -10.19 13.13 37.30
CA GLY A 42 -10.64 12.88 35.91
C GLY A 42 -12.05 13.38 35.60
N ASP A 43 -12.77 13.92 36.58
CA ASP A 43 -14.14 14.42 36.39
C ASP A 43 -14.17 15.90 35.97
N THR A 44 -13.13 16.67 36.29
CA THR A 44 -13.06 18.11 36.01
C THR A 44 -12.80 18.43 34.54
N VAL A 45 -12.05 17.58 33.81
CA VAL A 45 -11.75 17.80 32.37
C VAL A 45 -12.97 17.49 31.49
N ALA A 46 -13.71 16.44 31.83
CA ALA A 46 -14.95 16.07 31.13
C ALA A 46 -16.10 17.05 31.42
N GLN A 47 -16.09 17.71 32.57
CA GLN A 47 -17.03 18.78 32.89
C GLN A 47 -16.63 20.09 32.21
N ALA A 48 -15.34 20.46 32.22
CA ALA A 48 -14.84 21.63 31.50
C ALA A 48 -15.06 21.52 29.97
N MET A 49 -14.87 20.35 29.35
CA MET A 49 -15.18 20.16 27.92
C MET A 49 -16.68 20.22 27.61
N ARG A 50 -17.55 19.73 28.51
CA ARG A 50 -19.01 19.88 28.35
C ARG A 50 -19.44 21.34 28.44
N THR A 51 -18.90 22.08 29.40
CA THR A 51 -19.17 23.51 29.53
C THR A 51 -18.61 24.29 28.33
N SER A 52 -17.42 23.96 27.80
CA SER A 52 -16.89 24.60 26.59
C SER A 52 -17.71 24.31 25.32
N THR A 53 -18.33 23.12 25.22
CA THR A 53 -19.18 22.76 24.07
C THR A 53 -20.55 23.44 24.16
N GLU A 54 -21.12 23.58 25.36
CA GLU A 54 -22.35 24.36 25.58
C GLU A 54 -22.11 25.87 25.41
N THR A 55 -20.98 26.40 25.88
CA THR A 55 -20.66 27.83 25.73
C THR A 55 -20.31 28.21 24.27
N ALA A 56 -19.77 27.27 23.48
CA ALA A 56 -19.55 27.47 22.04
C ALA A 56 -20.85 27.35 21.22
N ALA A 57 -21.80 26.53 21.66
CA ALA A 57 -23.13 26.44 21.05
C ALA A 57 -24.00 27.69 21.32
N GLU A 58 -23.76 28.41 22.42
CA GLU A 58 -24.44 29.68 22.73
C GLU A 58 -23.81 30.92 22.05
N ALA A 59 -22.64 30.78 21.44
CA ALA A 59 -21.99 31.85 20.68
C ALA A 59 -22.42 31.85 19.19
N GLY A 60 -23.72 32.10 18.93
CA GLY A 60 -24.23 32.65 17.65
C GLY A 60 -24.06 31.84 16.35
N GLY A 61 -23.48 30.64 16.36
CA GLY A 61 -23.34 29.80 15.17
C GLY A 61 -24.56 28.92 14.96
N GLY A 62 -25.32 29.15 13.89
CA GLY A 62 -26.33 28.19 13.43
C GLY A 62 -25.72 26.81 13.12
N PRO A 63 -26.54 25.79 12.82
CA PRO A 63 -26.01 24.51 12.34
C PRO A 63 -25.08 24.74 11.13
N PRO A 64 -24.02 23.93 10.98
CA PRO A 64 -23.12 24.06 9.84
C PRO A 64 -23.89 23.94 8.52
N PRO A 65 -23.44 24.62 7.45
CA PRO A 65 -24.16 24.59 6.18
C PRO A 65 -24.18 23.17 5.59
N ASP A 66 -25.25 22.85 4.89
CA ASP A 66 -25.33 21.59 4.14
C ASP A 66 -24.28 21.60 3.01
N LEU A 67 -23.71 20.43 2.72
CA LEU A 67 -22.67 20.25 1.69
C LEU A 67 -23.20 19.39 0.53
N GLU A 68 -23.01 19.85 -0.71
CA GLU A 68 -23.25 19.09 -1.92
C GLU A 68 -21.90 18.72 -2.58
N LEU A 69 -21.56 17.43 -2.56
CA LEU A 69 -20.34 16.93 -3.22
C LEU A 69 -20.64 16.51 -4.66
N LEU A 70 -20.14 17.29 -5.61
CA LEU A 70 -20.17 17.00 -7.04
C LEU A 70 -19.00 16.07 -7.37
N VAL A 71 -19.27 14.99 -8.11
CA VAL A 71 -18.26 14.01 -8.52
C VAL A 71 -18.38 13.79 -10.02
N HIS A 72 -17.31 14.04 -10.77
CA HIS A 72 -17.32 13.82 -12.22
C HIS A 72 -17.18 12.32 -12.58
N GLY A 73 -17.69 11.94 -13.76
CA GLY A 73 -17.46 10.62 -14.35
C GLY A 73 -16.04 10.47 -14.92
N VAL A 74 -15.78 9.50 -15.79
CA VAL A 74 -14.40 9.23 -16.31
C VAL A 74 -13.88 10.34 -17.26
N GLY A 75 -14.72 11.29 -17.67
CA GLY A 75 -14.40 12.33 -18.66
C GLY A 75 -13.42 13.41 -18.20
N GLY A 76 -13.01 13.41 -16.94
CA GLY A 76 -11.99 14.34 -16.44
C GLY A 76 -12.40 15.80 -16.35
N THR A 77 -13.69 16.06 -16.10
CA THR A 77 -14.27 17.40 -15.95
C THR A 77 -13.52 18.21 -14.89
N THR A 78 -13.23 19.47 -15.21
CA THR A 78 -12.47 20.36 -14.32
C THR A 78 -13.33 20.88 -13.15
N PRO A 79 -12.72 21.28 -12.02
CA PRO A 79 -13.45 21.94 -10.93
C PRO A 79 -14.27 23.16 -11.40
N GLN A 80 -13.72 23.95 -12.34
CA GLN A 80 -14.36 25.14 -12.87
C GLN A 80 -15.64 24.81 -13.63
N GLU A 81 -15.62 23.75 -14.43
CA GLU A 81 -16.79 23.26 -15.14
C GLU A 81 -17.84 22.69 -14.18
N MET A 82 -17.43 21.88 -13.19
CA MET A 82 -18.33 21.29 -12.20
C MET A 82 -19.04 22.35 -11.35
N LEU A 83 -18.29 23.36 -10.90
CA LEU A 83 -18.81 24.45 -10.08
C LEU A 83 -19.43 25.57 -10.92
N THR A 84 -19.24 25.55 -12.24
CA THR A 84 -19.66 26.61 -13.18
C THR A 84 -19.10 27.98 -12.77
N ASP A 85 -17.85 27.99 -12.28
CA ASP A 85 -17.14 29.19 -11.85
C ASP A 85 -15.65 29.09 -12.22
N PRO A 86 -15.07 30.10 -12.90
CA PRO A 86 -13.65 30.07 -13.25
C PRO A 86 -12.71 30.21 -12.03
N ARG A 87 -13.19 30.71 -10.89
CA ARG A 87 -12.41 31.01 -9.69
C ARG A 87 -12.66 29.95 -8.64
N THR A 88 -11.94 28.84 -8.76
CA THR A 88 -11.99 27.74 -7.78
C THR A 88 -10.72 27.69 -6.94
N VAL A 89 -10.86 27.30 -5.68
CA VAL A 89 -9.74 27.09 -4.76
C VAL A 89 -9.71 25.64 -4.28
N LEU A 90 -8.51 25.09 -4.09
CA LEU A 90 -8.32 23.78 -3.49
C LEU A 90 -8.54 23.89 -1.97
N VAL A 91 -9.53 23.18 -1.44
CA VAL A 91 -9.85 23.16 -0.01
C VAL A 91 -9.06 22.08 0.70
N THR A 92 -8.99 20.88 0.12
CA THR A 92 -8.24 19.75 0.67
C THR A 92 -7.82 18.76 -0.42
N GLY A 93 -6.77 18.00 -0.16
CA GLY A 93 -6.15 17.08 -1.11
C GLY A 93 -4.95 17.70 -1.83
N ASP A 94 -4.70 17.26 -3.06
CA ASP A 94 -3.57 17.67 -3.87
C ASP A 94 -3.93 17.76 -5.37
N GLU A 95 -2.94 18.03 -6.21
CA GLU A 95 -3.10 18.10 -7.68
C GLU A 95 -3.51 16.76 -8.31
N THR A 96 -3.36 15.64 -7.60
CA THR A 96 -3.73 14.30 -8.10
C THR A 96 -5.20 14.01 -7.81
N ALA A 97 -5.66 14.31 -6.59
CA ALA A 97 -7.06 14.27 -6.22
C ALA A 97 -7.36 15.31 -5.13
N GLY A 98 -8.36 16.16 -5.38
CA GLY A 98 -8.65 17.30 -4.53
C GLY A 98 -10.13 17.66 -4.48
N ILE A 99 -10.53 18.27 -3.38
CA ILE A 99 -11.83 18.91 -3.21
C ILE A 99 -11.66 20.40 -3.42
N TYR A 100 -12.46 20.94 -4.32
CA TYR A 100 -12.43 22.35 -4.70
C TYR A 100 -13.74 23.02 -4.36
N ARG A 101 -13.67 24.31 -4.03
CA ARG A 101 -14.83 25.19 -3.87
C ARG A 101 -14.69 26.41 -4.77
N ARG A 102 -15.80 27.13 -4.97
CA ARG A 102 -15.75 28.49 -5.51
C ARG A 102 -15.05 29.39 -4.50
N ILE A 103 -14.32 30.39 -4.98
CA ILE A 103 -13.57 31.30 -4.10
C ILE A 103 -14.48 32.00 -3.08
N GLU A 104 -15.73 32.27 -3.45
CA GLU A 104 -16.76 32.90 -2.60
C GLU A 104 -17.32 31.98 -1.51
N ASP A 105 -17.13 30.67 -1.63
CA ASP A 105 -17.60 29.64 -0.71
C ASP A 105 -16.47 29.09 0.19
N THR A 106 -15.29 29.72 0.16
CA THR A 106 -14.10 29.25 0.90
C THR A 106 -14.31 29.27 2.41
N ASP A 107 -15.01 30.29 2.89
CA ASP A 107 -15.29 30.60 4.30
C ASP A 107 -16.76 30.31 4.67
N ALA A 108 -17.42 29.40 3.94
CA ALA A 108 -18.85 29.15 4.11
C ALA A 108 -19.23 28.71 5.54
N GLU A 109 -18.32 28.03 6.23
CA GLU A 109 -18.45 27.64 7.64
C GLU A 109 -18.48 28.84 8.60
N ASP A 110 -17.84 29.95 8.26
CA ASP A 110 -17.84 31.20 9.04
C ASP A 110 -19.11 32.04 8.80
N ARG A 111 -19.86 31.71 7.73
CA ARG A 111 -21.08 32.41 7.31
C ARG A 111 -22.26 31.46 7.06
N PRO A 112 -22.64 30.60 8.03
CA PRO A 112 -23.67 29.58 7.84
C PRO A 112 -25.04 30.17 7.48
N GLN A 113 -25.32 31.41 7.87
CA GLN A 113 -26.55 32.12 7.52
C GLN A 113 -26.75 32.33 6.01
N ASP A 114 -25.66 32.44 5.24
CA ASP A 114 -25.72 32.70 3.79
C ASP A 114 -26.14 31.43 3.00
N TYR A 115 -26.07 30.25 3.63
CA TYR A 115 -26.27 28.94 3.01
C TYR A 115 -27.44 28.16 3.63
N ARG A 116 -28.40 28.85 4.28
CA ARG A 116 -29.58 28.16 4.87
C ARG A 116 -30.51 27.56 3.83
N GLU A 117 -30.58 28.15 2.65
CA GLU A 117 -31.51 27.74 1.59
C GLU A 117 -30.82 26.97 0.45
N SER A 118 -29.48 26.88 0.46
CA SER A 118 -28.71 26.19 -0.57
C SER A 118 -27.43 25.57 0.00
N PRO A 119 -27.11 24.32 -0.36
CA PRO A 119 -25.89 23.69 0.10
C PRO A 119 -24.64 24.34 -0.52
N VAL A 120 -23.54 24.28 0.22
CA VAL A 120 -22.21 24.64 -0.27
C VAL A 120 -21.75 23.56 -1.23
N ARG A 121 -21.46 23.95 -2.48
CA ARG A 121 -21.09 23.02 -3.55
C ARG A 121 -19.58 22.78 -3.55
N GLU A 122 -19.19 21.52 -3.48
CA GLU A 122 -17.80 21.08 -3.54
C GLU A 122 -17.57 20.19 -4.76
N ALA A 123 -16.52 20.44 -5.53
CA ALA A 123 -16.12 19.58 -6.64
C ALA A 123 -15.00 18.64 -6.20
N TYR A 124 -15.28 17.33 -6.20
CA TYR A 124 -14.24 16.32 -6.08
C TYR A 124 -13.66 15.99 -7.45
N CYS A 125 -12.41 16.41 -7.67
CA CYS A 125 -11.66 16.13 -8.89
C CYS A 125 -10.70 14.96 -8.65
N TRP A 126 -10.83 13.91 -9.47
CA TRP A 126 -10.05 12.67 -9.35
C TRP A 126 -9.46 12.20 -10.69
N SER A 127 -9.60 13.01 -11.74
CA SER A 127 -9.18 12.70 -13.11
C SER A 127 -7.71 12.29 -13.19
N ASN A 128 -6.84 13.02 -12.48
CA ASN A 128 -5.40 12.78 -12.41
C ASN A 128 -5.02 11.47 -11.70
N LEU A 129 -5.94 10.74 -11.06
CA LEU A 129 -5.71 9.34 -10.64
C LEU A 129 -5.66 8.38 -11.84
N THR A 130 -6.30 8.73 -12.96
CA THR A 130 -6.47 7.85 -14.14
C THR A 130 -5.84 8.38 -15.43
N SER A 131 -5.66 9.69 -15.59
CA SER A 131 -4.82 10.34 -16.63
C SER A 131 -3.43 10.73 -16.09
N GLY A 132 -2.31 10.31 -16.72
CA GLY A 132 -0.97 10.51 -16.12
C GLY A 132 0.22 9.78 -16.78
N ASN A 133 1.42 9.96 -16.20
CA ASN A 133 2.77 9.62 -16.70
C ASN A 133 2.94 8.17 -17.20
N GLY A 134 3.80 7.94 -18.21
CA GLY A 134 4.10 6.65 -18.85
C GLY A 134 4.60 5.54 -17.90
N ALA A 135 5.09 5.89 -16.70
CA ALA A 135 5.32 4.93 -15.62
C ALA A 135 4.05 4.14 -15.21
N ARG A 136 2.85 4.61 -15.63
CA ARG A 136 1.60 3.86 -15.49
C ARG A 136 1.57 2.54 -16.24
N ALA A 137 2.34 2.37 -17.32
CA ALA A 137 2.45 1.07 -17.99
C ALA A 137 2.96 -0.04 -17.05
N LEU A 138 3.80 0.32 -16.06
CA LEU A 138 4.31 -0.61 -15.06
C LEU A 138 3.19 -1.16 -14.15
N TRP A 139 2.03 -0.49 -14.08
CA TRP A 139 0.87 -0.98 -13.33
C TRP A 139 0.21 -2.20 -13.95
N LEU A 140 0.46 -2.50 -15.24
CA LEU A 140 -0.03 -3.74 -15.85
C LEU A 140 0.52 -4.97 -15.13
N LEU A 141 1.73 -4.90 -14.57
CA LEU A 141 2.28 -5.96 -13.73
C LEU A 141 1.46 -6.16 -12.44
N LEU A 142 0.87 -5.07 -11.93
CA LEU A 142 0.04 -5.06 -10.72
C LEU A 142 -1.45 -5.24 -11.02
N LEU A 143 -1.86 -5.33 -12.28
CA LEU A 143 -3.25 -5.50 -12.70
C LEU A 143 -3.94 -6.68 -11.99
N PRO A 144 -3.32 -7.87 -11.82
CA PRO A 144 -3.95 -8.97 -11.08
C PRO A 144 -4.31 -8.59 -9.63
N PHE A 145 -3.46 -7.78 -8.97
CA PHE A 145 -3.72 -7.28 -7.62
C PHE A 145 -4.83 -6.24 -7.60
N MET A 146 -4.88 -5.36 -8.61
CA MET A 146 -5.98 -4.40 -8.76
C MET A 146 -7.32 -5.12 -8.90
N VAL A 147 -7.39 -6.18 -9.70
CA VAL A 147 -8.59 -7.00 -9.87
C VAL A 147 -8.98 -7.70 -8.56
N ALA A 148 -8.03 -8.26 -7.81
CA ALA A 148 -8.30 -8.86 -6.52
C ALA A 148 -8.82 -7.83 -5.49
N ASN A 149 -8.27 -6.61 -5.50
CA ASN A 149 -8.73 -5.51 -4.67
C ASN A 149 -10.15 -5.08 -5.05
N LEU A 150 -10.46 -4.97 -6.35
CA LEU A 150 -11.80 -4.66 -6.84
C LEU A 150 -12.81 -5.77 -6.46
N ALA A 151 -12.44 -7.04 -6.59
CA ALA A 151 -13.28 -8.17 -6.23
C ALA A 151 -13.76 -8.07 -4.77
N HIS A 152 -12.90 -7.62 -3.85
CA HIS A 152 -13.30 -7.39 -2.47
C HIS A 152 -14.53 -6.48 -2.34
N TRP A 153 -14.60 -5.42 -3.14
CA TRP A 153 -15.69 -4.43 -3.16
C TRP A 153 -16.91 -4.90 -3.96
N MET A 154 -16.72 -5.80 -4.92
CA MET A 154 -17.82 -6.43 -5.69
C MET A 154 -18.56 -7.53 -4.92
N ARG A 155 -18.29 -7.68 -3.62
CA ARG A 155 -18.96 -8.65 -2.74
C ARG A 155 -20.49 -8.45 -2.79
N PRO A 156 -21.28 -9.48 -3.10
CA PRO A 156 -22.74 -9.37 -3.11
C PRO A 156 -23.29 -8.94 -1.74
N ALA A 157 -24.30 -8.06 -1.75
CA ALA A 157 -25.10 -7.77 -0.57
C ALA A 157 -25.83 -9.05 -0.15
N ALA A 158 -25.31 -9.72 0.88
CA ALA A 158 -25.79 -11.02 1.31
C ALA A 158 -26.48 -10.88 2.65
N ASP A 159 -27.70 -10.34 2.63
CA ASP A 159 -28.57 -10.33 3.79
C ASP A 159 -28.69 -11.78 4.31
N ARG A 160 -28.32 -11.99 5.59
CA ARG A 160 -28.42 -13.26 6.32
C ARG A 160 -27.46 -14.40 5.93
N ARG A 161 -26.39 -14.18 5.16
CA ARG A 161 -25.36 -15.22 4.86
C ARG A 161 -23.94 -14.85 5.30
N GLU A 162 -23.75 -14.62 6.59
CA GLU A 162 -22.44 -14.24 7.16
C GLU A 162 -21.30 -15.20 6.83
N ARG A 163 -21.56 -16.52 6.81
CA ARG A 163 -20.53 -17.53 6.48
C ARG A 163 -20.02 -17.39 5.04
N THR A 164 -20.92 -17.14 4.09
CA THR A 164 -20.57 -16.94 2.67
C THR A 164 -19.76 -15.67 2.47
N VAL A 165 -20.15 -14.57 3.13
CA VAL A 165 -19.38 -13.32 3.12
C VAL A 165 -17.97 -13.51 3.68
N ARG A 166 -17.86 -14.23 4.80
CA ARG A 166 -16.55 -14.54 5.42
C ARG A 166 -15.69 -15.42 4.51
N ALA A 167 -16.28 -16.44 3.89
CA ALA A 167 -15.60 -17.31 2.95
C ALA A 167 -15.12 -16.54 1.71
N TYR A 168 -15.95 -15.67 1.14
CA TYR A 168 -15.58 -14.81 0.02
C TYR A 168 -14.38 -13.92 0.38
N GLY A 169 -14.46 -13.20 1.51
CA GLY A 169 -13.35 -12.35 1.96
C GLY A 169 -12.08 -13.14 2.31
N LEU A 170 -12.20 -14.39 2.76
CA LEU A 170 -11.05 -15.29 2.93
C LEU A 170 -10.43 -15.69 1.59
N LEU A 171 -11.25 -16.13 0.63
CA LEU A 171 -10.80 -16.56 -0.68
C LEU A 171 -10.10 -15.42 -1.44
N VAL A 172 -10.66 -14.20 -1.42
CA VAL A 172 -10.01 -13.02 -2.04
C VAL A 172 -8.65 -12.75 -1.42
N ARG A 173 -8.53 -12.84 -0.08
CA ARG A 173 -7.24 -12.66 0.61
C ARG A 173 -6.23 -13.76 0.26
N LEU A 174 -6.67 -15.01 0.15
CA LEU A 174 -5.81 -16.13 -0.26
C LEU A 174 -5.36 -15.99 -1.72
N ILE A 175 -6.27 -15.60 -2.63
CA ILE A 175 -5.94 -15.32 -4.04
C ILE A 175 -4.90 -14.20 -4.12
N ALA A 176 -5.10 -13.10 -3.38
CA ALA A 176 -4.13 -12.00 -3.33
C ALA A 176 -2.75 -12.48 -2.82
N LEU A 177 -2.72 -13.30 -1.78
CA LEU A 177 -1.48 -13.87 -1.26
C LEU A 177 -0.80 -14.78 -2.30
N SER A 178 -1.56 -15.65 -2.97
CA SER A 178 -1.06 -16.51 -4.04
C SER A 178 -0.48 -15.71 -5.20
N LEU A 179 -1.11 -14.60 -5.59
CA LEU A 179 -0.57 -13.69 -6.61
C LEU A 179 0.77 -13.08 -6.17
N THR A 180 0.93 -12.73 -4.88
CA THR A 180 2.22 -12.23 -4.35
C THR A 180 3.30 -13.30 -4.44
N VAL A 181 3.00 -14.53 -4.02
CA VAL A 181 3.95 -15.64 -4.11
C VAL A 181 4.29 -15.92 -5.57
N LEU A 182 3.30 -15.94 -6.48
CA LEU A 182 3.51 -16.19 -7.90
C LEU A 182 4.38 -15.12 -8.57
N LEU A 183 4.08 -13.84 -8.33
CA LEU A 183 4.87 -12.73 -8.86
C LEU A 183 6.34 -12.88 -8.45
N LEU A 184 6.58 -13.17 -7.17
CA LEU A 184 7.93 -13.23 -6.67
C LEU A 184 8.65 -14.53 -7.02
N ALA A 185 7.94 -15.65 -7.08
CA ALA A 185 8.46 -16.91 -7.61
C ALA A 185 8.89 -16.72 -9.07
N GLY A 186 8.08 -16.05 -9.91
CA GLY A 186 8.47 -15.72 -11.28
C GLY A 186 9.73 -14.84 -11.36
N ALA A 187 9.87 -13.87 -10.46
CA ALA A 187 11.12 -13.09 -10.37
C ALA A 187 12.32 -13.95 -9.91
N CYS A 188 12.10 -14.93 -9.03
CA CYS A 188 13.12 -15.90 -8.62
C CYS A 188 13.51 -16.83 -9.77
N GLU A 189 12.57 -17.34 -10.57
CA GLU A 189 12.86 -18.15 -11.76
C GLU A 189 13.77 -17.39 -12.73
N VAL A 190 13.46 -16.13 -13.02
CA VAL A 190 14.30 -15.31 -13.91
C VAL A 190 15.69 -15.07 -13.30
N ALA A 191 15.76 -14.65 -12.04
CA ALA A 191 17.03 -14.25 -11.43
C ALA A 191 17.92 -15.44 -11.03
N LEU A 192 17.34 -16.44 -10.36
CA LEU A 192 18.06 -17.58 -9.80
C LEU A 192 18.31 -18.66 -10.84
N ASP A 193 17.27 -19.07 -11.58
CA ASP A 193 17.41 -20.16 -12.55
C ASP A 193 18.00 -19.65 -13.87
N LEU A 194 17.31 -18.75 -14.60
CA LEU A 194 17.77 -18.34 -15.94
C LEU A 194 19.10 -17.57 -15.91
N VAL A 195 19.23 -16.58 -15.01
CA VAL A 195 20.42 -15.72 -14.97
C VAL A 195 21.57 -16.36 -14.18
N ALA A 196 21.35 -16.74 -12.92
CA ALA A 196 22.44 -17.18 -12.05
C ALA A 196 22.84 -18.65 -12.24
N TRP A 197 21.88 -19.54 -12.47
CA TRP A 197 22.16 -20.95 -12.69
C TRP A 197 22.55 -21.25 -14.13
N GLN A 198 21.71 -20.91 -15.10
CA GLN A 198 21.91 -21.31 -16.50
C GLN A 198 22.90 -20.39 -17.23
N CYS A 199 22.67 -19.07 -17.27
CA CYS A 199 23.54 -18.17 -18.03
C CYS A 199 24.90 -17.96 -17.36
N ALA A 200 24.93 -17.54 -16.09
CA ALA A 200 26.20 -17.33 -15.38
C ALA A 200 26.93 -18.65 -15.10
N GLY A 201 26.22 -19.78 -15.05
CA GLY A 201 26.78 -21.14 -15.01
C GLY A 201 27.43 -21.59 -16.32
N SER A 202 27.03 -21.02 -17.45
CA SER A 202 27.54 -21.42 -18.76
C SER A 202 28.77 -20.61 -19.18
N HIS A 203 29.80 -21.30 -19.67
CA HIS A 203 31.00 -20.67 -20.23
C HIS A 203 30.69 -19.75 -21.42
N SER A 204 29.68 -20.05 -22.25
CA SER A 204 29.37 -19.25 -23.44
C SER A 204 28.62 -17.96 -23.08
N CYS A 205 27.62 -18.05 -22.20
CA CYS A 205 26.77 -16.92 -21.81
C CYS A 205 27.49 -15.96 -20.84
N GLY A 206 28.05 -16.48 -19.75
CA GLY A 206 28.82 -15.68 -18.78
C GLY A 206 30.10 -15.09 -19.36
N GLY A 207 30.74 -15.79 -20.30
CA GLY A 207 31.97 -15.32 -20.95
C GLY A 207 31.78 -14.21 -22.00
N HIS A 208 30.62 -14.14 -22.65
CA HIS A 208 30.30 -13.07 -23.61
C HIS A 208 29.74 -11.81 -22.95
N ARG A 209 29.23 -11.90 -21.72
CA ARG A 209 28.62 -10.80 -20.99
C ARG A 209 29.58 -10.30 -19.93
N SER A 210 30.29 -9.21 -20.19
CA SER A 210 31.29 -8.65 -19.27
C SER A 210 30.77 -8.39 -17.85
N TRP A 211 29.50 -8.02 -17.70
CA TRP A 211 28.85 -7.81 -16.40
C TRP A 211 28.54 -9.09 -15.62
N LEU A 212 28.55 -10.27 -16.26
CA LEU A 212 28.41 -11.59 -15.62
C LEU A 212 29.74 -12.34 -15.51
N GLY A 213 30.82 -11.84 -16.14
CA GLY A 213 32.10 -12.54 -16.22
C GLY A 213 32.66 -12.96 -14.86
N PHE A 214 32.51 -12.12 -13.83
CA PHE A 214 32.99 -12.42 -12.48
C PHE A 214 32.27 -13.61 -11.80
N MET A 215 31.07 -13.98 -12.26
CA MET A 215 30.31 -15.16 -11.82
C MET A 215 30.57 -16.39 -12.70
N SER A 216 31.32 -16.23 -13.79
CA SER A 216 31.62 -17.32 -14.72
C SER A 216 32.46 -18.41 -14.05
N PRO A 217 32.24 -19.70 -14.37
CA PRO A 217 33.11 -20.77 -13.91
C PRO A 217 34.55 -20.67 -14.45
N ARG A 218 34.79 -19.89 -15.52
CA ARG A 218 36.09 -19.79 -16.21
C ARG A 218 37.23 -19.34 -15.30
N ASP A 219 36.95 -18.38 -14.42
CA ASP A 219 38.00 -17.70 -13.66
C ASP A 219 38.21 -18.35 -12.28
N HIS A 220 37.47 -19.42 -11.96
CA HIS A 220 37.45 -20.09 -10.65
C HIS A 220 37.40 -19.13 -9.44
N GLY A 221 36.84 -17.93 -9.64
CA GLY A 221 36.81 -16.86 -8.66
C GLY A 221 35.84 -17.14 -7.52
N TRP A 222 35.86 -16.29 -6.48
CA TRP A 222 34.99 -16.44 -5.30
C TRP A 222 33.50 -16.58 -5.67
N TRP A 223 33.03 -15.83 -6.67
CA TRP A 223 31.64 -15.81 -7.14
C TRP A 223 31.32 -16.89 -8.18
N SER A 224 32.27 -17.76 -8.56
CA SER A 224 32.01 -18.83 -9.53
C SER A 224 31.20 -19.99 -8.96
N GLN A 225 31.18 -20.17 -7.63
CA GLN A 225 30.43 -21.26 -7.00
C GLN A 225 28.91 -21.04 -7.13
N PRO A 226 28.13 -22.06 -7.52
CA PRO A 226 26.68 -21.93 -7.76
C PRO A 226 25.93 -21.27 -6.60
N GLY A 227 26.16 -21.71 -5.37
CA GLY A 227 25.48 -21.16 -4.19
C GLY A 227 25.70 -19.65 -3.96
N ARG A 228 26.89 -19.13 -4.26
CA ARG A 228 27.21 -17.70 -4.13
C ARG A 228 26.57 -16.87 -5.23
N ARG A 229 26.48 -17.41 -6.45
CA ARG A 229 25.76 -16.76 -7.57
C ARG A 229 24.29 -16.66 -7.27
N LEU A 230 23.69 -17.75 -6.79
CA LEU A 230 22.29 -17.77 -6.37
C LEU A 230 22.04 -16.76 -5.24
N ALA A 231 22.89 -16.74 -4.20
CA ALA A 231 22.77 -15.78 -3.11
C ALA A 231 22.86 -14.32 -3.60
N LEU A 232 23.77 -14.01 -4.53
CA LEU A 232 23.89 -12.68 -5.10
C LEU A 232 22.66 -12.32 -5.95
N ALA A 233 22.20 -13.22 -6.81
CA ALA A 233 21.05 -13.01 -7.66
C ALA A 233 19.74 -12.86 -6.89
N ALA A 234 19.62 -13.47 -5.70
CA ALA A 234 18.48 -13.31 -4.80
C ALA A 234 18.27 -11.86 -4.34
N LEU A 235 19.28 -10.99 -4.43
CA LEU A 235 19.13 -9.56 -4.14
C LEU A 235 18.10 -8.89 -5.07
N VAL A 236 17.94 -9.37 -6.31
CA VAL A 236 17.00 -8.80 -7.29
C VAL A 236 15.53 -9.00 -6.87
N PRO A 237 15.02 -10.24 -6.68
CA PRO A 237 13.67 -10.44 -6.18
C PRO A 237 13.49 -9.89 -4.76
N THR A 238 14.53 -9.90 -3.92
CA THR A 238 14.46 -9.27 -2.58
C THR A 238 14.22 -7.76 -2.69
N ALA A 239 14.93 -7.08 -3.60
CA ALA A 239 14.74 -5.65 -3.85
C ALA A 239 13.33 -5.36 -4.42
N LEU A 240 12.79 -6.23 -5.29
CA LEU A 240 11.41 -6.12 -5.75
C LEU A 240 10.41 -6.22 -4.58
N GLY A 241 10.58 -7.21 -3.69
CA GLY A 241 9.75 -7.35 -2.48
C GLY A 241 9.86 -6.13 -1.55
N GLY A 242 11.07 -5.60 -1.37
CA GLY A 242 11.33 -4.39 -0.59
C GLY A 242 10.71 -3.13 -1.22
N LEU A 243 10.77 -2.99 -2.54
CA LEU A 243 10.14 -1.90 -3.28
C LEU A 243 8.61 -1.93 -3.13
N LEU A 244 8.00 -3.11 -3.26
CA LEU A 244 6.55 -3.26 -3.06
C LEU A 244 6.13 -2.94 -1.62
N TRP A 245 6.92 -3.35 -0.62
CA TRP A 245 6.71 -2.94 0.76
C TRP A 245 6.81 -1.43 0.94
N TYR A 246 7.84 -0.80 0.38
CA TYR A 246 8.05 0.65 0.47
C TYR A 246 6.88 1.42 -0.14
N LEU A 247 6.48 1.05 -1.37
CA LEU A 247 5.34 1.67 -2.06
C LEU A 247 4.04 1.50 -1.26
N SER A 248 3.79 0.29 -0.76
CA SER A 248 2.60 0.00 0.07
C SER A 248 2.58 0.77 1.38
N ASN A 249 3.74 0.96 2.02
CA ASN A 249 3.83 1.71 3.26
C ASN A 249 3.67 3.22 3.03
N ARG A 250 4.24 3.74 1.94
CA ARG A 250 4.14 5.16 1.58
C ARG A 250 2.71 5.57 1.25
N THR A 251 2.02 4.82 0.39
CA THR A 251 0.61 5.11 0.04
C THR A 251 -0.30 5.01 1.24
N TRP A 252 -0.13 3.97 2.07
CA TRP A 252 -0.91 3.82 3.29
C TRP A 252 -0.70 4.97 4.28
N SER A 253 0.55 5.42 4.49
CA SER A 253 0.83 6.55 5.38
C SER A 253 0.22 7.87 4.91
N ALA A 254 0.10 8.06 3.59
CA ALA A 254 -0.47 9.25 3.00
C ALA A 254 -2.00 9.32 3.17
N TYR A 255 -2.70 8.20 2.96
CA TYR A 255 -4.18 8.20 2.94
C TYR A 255 -4.84 7.76 4.26
N GLU A 256 -4.22 6.88 5.06
CA GLU A 256 -4.84 6.31 6.27
C GLU A 256 -4.41 7.05 7.57
N SER A 257 -3.73 8.19 7.44
CA SER A 257 -3.33 9.03 8.58
C SER A 257 -4.45 9.94 9.10
N GLN A 258 -5.51 10.12 8.31
CA GLN A 258 -6.69 10.90 8.68
C GLN A 258 -7.63 10.05 9.53
N PRO A 259 -7.82 10.34 10.83
CA PRO A 259 -8.80 9.63 11.64
C PRO A 259 -10.21 9.94 11.11
N PRO A 260 -11.12 8.95 11.04
CA PRO A 260 -12.49 9.22 10.63
C PRO A 260 -13.13 10.19 11.62
N LEU A 261 -14.01 11.05 11.12
CA LEU A 261 -14.83 11.91 11.96
C LEU A 261 -15.55 11.03 12.99
N ARG A 262 -15.26 11.28 14.28
CA ARG A 262 -16.03 10.70 15.39
C ARG A 262 -17.40 11.38 15.39
N ARG A 263 -18.32 10.95 14.53
CA ARG A 263 -19.69 11.47 14.53
C ARG A 263 -20.39 10.99 15.81
N PRO A 264 -21.12 11.87 16.54
CA PRO A 264 -21.87 11.52 17.75
C PRO A 264 -23.20 10.80 17.45
N VAL A 265 -23.29 10.06 16.33
CA VAL A 265 -24.47 9.21 16.08
C VAL A 265 -24.23 7.91 16.83
N ASP A 266 -24.89 7.77 17.96
CA ASP A 266 -24.73 6.63 18.87
C ASP A 266 -25.10 5.31 18.17
N GLU A 267 -24.19 4.33 18.27
CA GLU A 267 -24.33 2.96 17.74
C GLU A 267 -25.52 2.19 18.35
N SER A 268 -26.14 2.75 19.39
CA SER A 268 -27.29 2.20 20.10
C SER A 268 -28.65 2.47 19.42
N ASP A 269 -28.70 3.28 18.35
CA ASP A 269 -29.94 3.55 17.60
C ASP A 269 -30.45 2.25 16.93
N PRO A 270 -31.68 1.77 17.25
CA PRO A 270 -32.31 0.59 16.65
C PRO A 270 -32.38 0.63 15.11
N ALA A 271 -32.23 1.80 14.49
CA ALA A 271 -32.21 2.00 13.04
C ALA A 271 -30.88 1.58 12.35
N SER A 272 -29.86 1.16 13.10
CA SER A 272 -28.57 0.68 12.55
C SER A 272 -28.63 -0.75 11.97
N GLY A 273 -29.73 -1.47 12.18
CA GLY A 273 -29.95 -2.85 11.72
C GLY A 273 -30.30 -3.06 10.24
N ASN A 274 -29.91 -2.16 9.33
CA ASN A 274 -30.02 -2.33 7.85
C ASN A 274 -29.34 -1.21 7.01
N ARG A 275 -28.50 -0.34 7.60
CA ARG A 275 -27.87 0.77 6.85
C ARG A 275 -26.71 0.26 5.97
N ALA A 276 -26.47 0.94 4.84
CA ALA A 276 -25.34 0.65 3.97
C ALA A 276 -24.02 0.72 4.76
N ALA A 277 -23.09 -0.21 4.50
CA ALA A 277 -21.83 -0.31 5.25
C ALA A 277 -21.02 1.01 5.25
N LEU A 278 -21.15 1.83 4.20
CA LEU A 278 -20.57 3.18 4.08
C LEU A 278 -20.97 4.14 5.21
N CYS A 279 -22.09 3.90 5.89
CA CYS A 279 -22.55 4.71 7.01
C CYS A 279 -21.92 4.31 8.35
N LEU A 280 -21.19 3.19 8.40
CA LEU A 280 -20.63 2.66 9.63
C LEU A 280 -19.20 3.18 9.88
N PRO A 281 -18.84 3.56 11.13
CA PRO A 281 -17.54 4.16 11.43
C PRO A 281 -16.33 3.29 11.04
N GLY A 282 -16.43 1.98 11.24
CA GLY A 282 -15.35 1.02 10.92
C GLY A 282 -15.18 0.75 9.42
N PHE A 283 -16.10 1.23 8.57
CA PHE A 283 -15.97 1.08 7.12
C PHE A 283 -14.81 1.92 6.57
N TRP A 284 -14.68 3.16 7.05
CA TRP A 284 -13.67 4.10 6.55
C TRP A 284 -12.31 3.93 7.24
N TYR A 285 -12.20 3.06 8.24
CA TYR A 285 -10.98 2.87 9.01
C TYR A 285 -10.51 1.41 9.02
N GLY A 286 -9.61 1.08 8.08
CA GLY A 286 -9.08 -0.26 7.86
C GLY A 286 -7.65 -0.46 8.36
N ARG A 287 -7.14 0.48 9.17
CA ARG A 287 -5.72 0.62 9.51
C ARG A 287 -5.05 -0.68 9.96
N ARG A 288 -5.66 -1.43 10.88
CA ARG A 288 -5.10 -2.69 11.41
C ARG A 288 -5.03 -3.82 10.40
N ILE A 289 -6.12 -4.06 9.66
CA ILE A 289 -6.17 -5.18 8.70
C ILE A 289 -5.20 -4.94 7.55
N VAL A 290 -5.10 -3.70 7.06
CA VAL A 290 -4.17 -3.35 5.98
C VAL A 290 -2.72 -3.49 6.46
N ALA A 291 -2.39 -3.02 7.67
CA ALA A 291 -1.04 -3.19 8.23
C ALA A 291 -0.67 -4.67 8.41
N ARG A 292 -1.60 -5.51 8.89
CA ARG A 292 -1.37 -6.94 9.09
C ARG A 292 -1.23 -7.71 7.78
N LEU A 293 -2.08 -7.42 6.79
CA LEU A 293 -1.96 -8.02 5.47
C LEU A 293 -0.67 -7.58 4.79
N ARG A 294 -0.30 -6.29 4.85
CA ARG A 294 1.00 -5.81 4.34
C ARG A 294 2.16 -6.59 4.95
N ALA A 295 2.19 -6.74 6.28
CA ALA A 295 3.22 -7.52 6.96
C ALA A 295 3.26 -8.99 6.48
N ALA A 296 2.11 -9.65 6.33
CA ALA A 296 2.03 -11.02 5.84
C ALA A 296 2.52 -11.17 4.40
N HIS A 297 2.13 -10.25 3.50
CA HIS A 297 2.59 -10.24 2.10
C HIS A 297 4.10 -9.96 2.00
N THR A 298 4.63 -9.00 2.77
CA THR A 298 6.07 -8.74 2.82
C THR A 298 6.85 -9.95 3.34
N ALA A 299 6.35 -10.63 4.36
CA ALA A 299 6.97 -11.86 4.85
C ALA A 299 6.90 -12.99 3.80
N ALA A 300 5.75 -13.17 3.14
CA ALA A 300 5.60 -14.13 2.04
C ALA A 300 6.63 -13.88 0.92
N CYS A 301 6.91 -12.62 0.62
CA CYS A 301 7.95 -12.26 -0.34
C CYS A 301 9.32 -12.82 0.09
N PHE A 302 9.81 -12.44 1.28
CA PHE A 302 11.13 -12.88 1.72
C PHE A 302 11.24 -14.40 1.89
N LEU A 303 10.18 -15.05 2.38
CA LEU A 303 10.12 -16.51 2.50
C LEU A 303 10.16 -17.22 1.15
N THR A 304 9.56 -16.66 0.10
CA THR A 304 9.59 -17.24 -1.26
C THR A 304 11.01 -17.24 -1.82
N VAL A 305 11.74 -16.13 -1.68
CA VAL A 305 13.14 -16.04 -2.12
C VAL A 305 14.01 -17.01 -1.30
N ALA A 306 13.82 -17.04 0.02
CA ALA A 306 14.55 -17.93 0.92
C ALA A 306 14.30 -19.41 0.60
N ALA A 307 13.07 -19.77 0.24
CA ALA A 307 12.71 -21.12 -0.18
C ALA A 307 13.40 -21.51 -1.49
N GLY A 308 13.41 -20.63 -2.51
CA GLY A 308 14.13 -20.89 -3.76
C GLY A 308 15.61 -21.20 -3.54
N LEU A 309 16.29 -20.39 -2.71
CA LEU A 309 17.69 -20.63 -2.33
C LEU A 309 17.90 -21.93 -1.55
N THR A 310 17.08 -22.13 -0.50
CA THR A 310 17.26 -23.25 0.44
C THR A 310 16.93 -24.59 -0.21
N VAL A 311 15.91 -24.65 -1.06
CA VAL A 311 15.54 -25.89 -1.77
C VAL A 311 16.66 -26.34 -2.70
N ALA A 312 17.20 -25.43 -3.51
CA ALA A 312 18.28 -25.75 -4.46
C ALA A 312 19.56 -26.20 -3.73
N THR A 313 19.94 -25.50 -2.67
CA THR A 313 21.18 -25.78 -1.90
C THR A 313 21.07 -27.04 -1.05
N ALA A 314 19.95 -27.23 -0.35
CA ALA A 314 19.72 -28.43 0.46
C ALA A 314 19.50 -29.68 -0.39
N ALA A 315 19.02 -29.56 -1.64
CA ALA A 315 18.97 -30.69 -2.56
C ALA A 315 20.38 -31.22 -2.86
N HIS A 316 21.34 -30.34 -3.13
CA HIS A 316 22.73 -30.73 -3.36
C HIS A 316 23.40 -31.29 -2.09
N ASP A 317 23.21 -30.66 -0.93
CA ASP A 317 23.82 -31.14 0.33
C ASP A 317 23.33 -32.53 0.75
N ARG A 318 22.17 -32.98 0.25
CA ARG A 318 21.61 -34.32 0.48
C ARG A 318 22.18 -35.40 -0.44
N GLU A 319 22.88 -35.04 -1.51
CA GLU A 319 23.45 -36.01 -2.44
C GLU A 319 24.51 -36.88 -1.73
N PRO A 320 24.72 -38.13 -2.18
CA PRO A 320 25.75 -39.00 -1.60
C PRO A 320 27.12 -38.32 -1.61
N GLY A 321 27.74 -38.19 -0.44
CA GLY A 321 29.02 -37.48 -0.26
C GLY A 321 28.88 -36.04 0.24
N GLY A 322 27.65 -35.53 0.42
CA GLY A 322 27.36 -34.25 1.04
C GLY A 322 27.69 -34.19 2.55
N SER A 323 27.80 -32.98 3.09
CA SER A 323 28.08 -32.76 4.51
C SER A 323 26.82 -32.96 5.35
N ALA A 324 26.85 -33.93 6.28
CA ALA A 324 25.75 -34.19 7.20
C ALA A 324 25.33 -32.96 8.03
N LEU A 325 26.29 -32.08 8.37
CA LEU A 325 26.00 -30.83 9.06
C LEU A 325 25.20 -29.87 8.18
N LEU A 326 25.60 -29.72 6.91
CA LEU A 326 24.92 -28.81 5.98
C LEU A 326 23.52 -29.35 5.62
N ASP A 327 23.35 -30.66 5.48
CA ASP A 327 22.04 -31.28 5.32
C ASP A 327 21.12 -31.02 6.53
N ALA A 328 21.62 -31.21 7.75
CA ALA A 328 20.87 -30.89 8.96
C ALA A 328 20.44 -29.42 9.04
N ILE A 329 21.34 -28.49 8.67
CA ILE A 329 21.04 -27.06 8.57
C ILE A 329 19.98 -26.81 7.48
N GLY A 330 20.09 -27.46 6.33
CA GLY A 330 19.13 -27.38 5.24
C GLY A 330 17.73 -27.80 5.68
N TRP A 331 17.60 -28.93 6.38
CA TRP A 331 16.33 -29.37 6.97
C TRP A 331 15.77 -28.40 8.00
N LEU A 332 16.61 -27.87 8.89
CA LEU A 332 16.20 -26.87 9.87
C LEU A 332 15.66 -25.61 9.19
N LEU A 333 16.37 -25.10 8.17
CA LEU A 333 15.92 -23.94 7.40
C LEU A 333 14.59 -24.22 6.69
N LEU A 334 14.45 -25.37 6.02
CA LEU A 334 13.18 -25.75 5.38
C LEU A 334 12.03 -25.84 6.38
N ALA A 335 12.25 -26.43 7.57
CA ALA A 335 11.24 -26.49 8.62
C ALA A 335 10.83 -25.09 9.11
N LEU A 336 11.80 -24.18 9.30
CA LEU A 336 11.55 -22.80 9.69
C LEU A 336 10.79 -22.02 8.60
N LEU A 337 11.11 -22.25 7.32
CA LEU A 337 10.42 -21.65 6.18
C LEU A 337 8.97 -22.14 6.09
N VAL A 338 8.73 -23.44 6.28
CA VAL A 338 7.37 -24.01 6.34
C VAL A 338 6.59 -23.43 7.51
N ALA A 339 7.19 -23.35 8.70
CA ALA A 339 6.55 -22.74 9.88
C ALA A 339 6.21 -21.26 9.63
N GLY A 340 7.12 -20.51 9.02
CA GLY A 340 6.89 -19.12 8.60
C GLY A 340 5.75 -18.99 7.58
N GLY A 341 5.70 -19.88 6.59
CA GLY A 341 4.62 -19.94 5.60
C GLY A 341 3.26 -20.23 6.23
N VAL A 342 3.19 -21.20 7.15
CA VAL A 342 1.97 -21.50 7.92
C VAL A 342 1.54 -20.29 8.75
N LEU A 343 2.47 -19.59 9.39
CA LEU A 343 2.18 -18.37 10.15
C LEU A 343 1.63 -17.25 9.25
N VAL A 344 2.22 -17.04 8.07
CA VAL A 344 1.72 -16.08 7.08
C VAL A 344 0.27 -16.42 6.68
N VAL A 345 0.00 -17.69 6.33
CA VAL A 345 -1.35 -18.15 5.97
C VAL A 345 -2.31 -17.95 7.14
N TYR A 346 -1.90 -18.29 8.36
CA TYR A 346 -2.70 -18.07 9.56
C TYR A 346 -3.06 -16.59 9.76
N VAL A 347 -2.08 -15.69 9.60
CA VAL A 347 -2.28 -14.23 9.73
C VAL A 347 -3.23 -13.69 8.66
N VAL A 348 -3.13 -14.19 7.42
CA VAL A 348 -4.03 -13.83 6.32
C VAL A 348 -5.44 -14.36 6.57
N CYS A 349 -5.58 -15.58 7.08
CA CYS A 349 -6.85 -16.22 7.39
C CYS A 349 -7.56 -15.59 8.59
N ARG A 350 -6.81 -15.14 9.60
CA ARG A 350 -7.36 -14.59 10.85
C ARG A 350 -8.32 -13.43 10.54
N ARG A 351 -9.43 -13.33 11.28
CA ARG A 351 -10.42 -12.25 11.10
C ARG A 351 -9.78 -10.90 11.45
N GLY A 352 -10.16 -9.81 10.78
CA GLY A 352 -9.48 -8.53 10.96
C GLY A 352 -10.28 -7.25 10.70
N ARG A 353 -11.56 -7.29 10.32
CA ARG A 353 -12.34 -6.06 10.08
C ARG A 353 -13.72 -6.19 10.72
N SER A 354 -14.05 -5.24 11.60
CA SER A 354 -15.40 -4.98 12.07
C SER A 354 -15.88 -3.73 11.34
N GLU A 355 -17.00 -3.80 10.62
CA GLU A 355 -17.55 -2.61 9.96
C GLU A 355 -18.16 -1.64 10.99
N THR A 356 -18.50 -2.16 12.18
CA THR A 356 -19.18 -1.43 13.25
C THR A 356 -18.27 -0.72 14.24
N LYS A 357 -16.97 -1.04 14.34
CA LYS A 357 -16.08 -0.47 15.37
C LYS A 357 -14.78 0.01 14.77
N LEU A 358 -14.25 1.13 15.29
CA LEU A 358 -12.90 1.59 15.00
C LEU A 358 -11.88 0.60 15.60
N ASP A 359 -10.88 0.21 14.82
CA ASP A 359 -9.86 -0.78 15.21
C ASP A 359 -8.48 -0.11 15.28
N ASP A 360 -8.22 0.55 16.42
CA ASP A 360 -7.03 1.36 16.68
C ASP A 360 -5.83 0.54 17.20
N GLU A 361 -6.05 -0.69 17.68
CA GLU A 361 -5.00 -1.52 18.27
C GLU A 361 -4.17 -2.24 17.20
N LEU A 362 -3.05 -1.63 16.82
CA LEU A 362 -2.04 -2.29 16.01
C LEU A 362 -1.32 -3.37 16.85
N ASP A 363 -1.42 -4.63 16.40
CA ASP A 363 -0.54 -5.70 16.87
C ASP A 363 0.87 -5.44 16.32
N ARG A 364 1.60 -4.58 17.03
CA ARG A 364 2.93 -4.11 16.64
C ARG A 364 3.91 -5.28 16.56
N VAL A 365 3.75 -6.28 17.43
CA VAL A 365 4.58 -7.51 17.40
C VAL A 365 4.36 -8.26 16.10
N THR A 366 3.11 -8.55 15.72
CA THR A 366 2.86 -9.25 14.45
C THR A 366 3.27 -8.42 13.23
N THR A 367 3.03 -7.11 13.24
CA THR A 367 3.30 -6.26 12.06
C THR A 367 4.77 -5.96 11.83
N THR A 368 5.63 -5.99 12.85
CA THR A 368 7.08 -5.76 12.71
C THR A 368 7.90 -7.05 12.79
N ALA A 369 7.57 -7.97 13.70
CA ALA A 369 8.37 -9.17 13.92
C ALA A 369 8.24 -10.17 12.77
N LEU A 370 7.05 -10.30 12.15
CA LEU A 370 6.85 -11.28 11.07
C LEU A 370 7.69 -10.95 9.81
N PRO A 371 7.66 -9.73 9.24
CA PRO A 371 8.55 -9.36 8.14
C PRO A 371 10.04 -9.42 8.55
N GLY A 372 10.36 -8.99 9.78
CA GLY A 372 11.73 -9.02 10.29
C GLY A 372 12.30 -10.44 10.41
N ALA A 373 11.50 -11.38 10.93
CA ALA A 373 11.87 -12.78 11.03
C ALA A 373 12.01 -13.43 9.64
N ALA A 374 11.11 -13.13 8.70
CA ALA A 374 11.21 -13.61 7.34
C ALA A 374 12.47 -13.09 6.61
N LEU A 375 12.82 -11.81 6.84
CA LEU A 375 14.06 -11.23 6.32
C LEU A 375 15.30 -11.86 6.97
N GLY A 376 15.25 -12.14 8.28
CA GLY A 376 16.31 -12.87 8.98
C GLY A 376 16.49 -14.29 8.43
N LEU A 377 15.41 -15.02 8.18
CA LEU A 377 15.45 -16.34 7.54
C LEU A 377 16.03 -16.27 6.12
N LEU A 378 15.69 -15.24 5.35
CA LEU A 378 16.30 -15.01 4.05
C LEU A 378 17.81 -14.75 4.15
N ALA A 379 18.25 -13.93 5.11
CA ALA A 379 19.68 -13.70 5.34
C ALA A 379 20.41 -15.01 5.70
N LEU A 380 19.81 -15.83 6.56
CA LEU A 380 20.35 -17.16 6.90
C LEU A 380 20.38 -18.10 5.68
N ALA A 381 19.35 -18.09 4.84
CA ALA A 381 19.32 -18.86 3.60
C ALA A 381 20.40 -18.40 2.61
N MET A 382 20.67 -17.08 2.51
CA MET A 382 21.76 -16.53 1.70
C MET A 382 23.13 -16.94 2.23
N LEU A 383 23.34 -16.92 3.56
CA LEU A 383 24.58 -17.38 4.18
C LEU A 383 24.81 -18.88 3.97
N TYR A 384 23.75 -19.67 4.14
CA TYR A 384 23.76 -21.11 3.89
C TYR A 384 24.05 -21.42 2.41
N ALA A 385 23.42 -20.70 1.49
CA ALA A 385 23.67 -20.84 0.05
C ALA A 385 25.10 -20.42 -0.32
N GLY A 386 25.59 -19.31 0.25
CA GLY A 386 26.93 -18.78 -0.02
C GLY A 386 28.08 -19.57 0.62
N TRP A 387 27.77 -20.54 1.50
CA TRP A 387 28.76 -21.41 2.11
C TRP A 387 29.54 -22.19 1.05
N SER A 388 30.86 -22.32 1.25
CA SER A 388 31.75 -22.93 0.26
C SER A 388 31.43 -24.41 0.06
N ARG A 389 31.14 -24.78 -1.19
CA ARG A 389 30.89 -26.17 -1.62
C ARG A 389 31.79 -26.51 -2.80
N PRO A 390 33.04 -26.94 -2.54
CA PRO A 390 33.97 -27.32 -3.61
C PRO A 390 33.39 -28.48 -4.43
N GLY A 391 33.52 -28.40 -5.76
CA GLY A 391 33.01 -29.43 -6.67
C GLY A 391 31.54 -29.29 -7.08
N TRP A 392 30.79 -28.33 -6.50
CA TRP A 392 29.43 -28.06 -6.96
C TRP A 392 29.43 -27.34 -8.31
N THR A 393 28.78 -27.93 -9.31
CA THR A 393 28.61 -27.39 -10.66
C THR A 393 27.14 -27.19 -11.00
N SER A 394 26.85 -26.15 -11.77
CA SER A 394 25.50 -25.79 -12.29
C SER A 394 25.16 -26.50 -13.59
#